data_AF-A0A1Y3S361-F1
#
_entry.id   AF-A0A1Y3S361-F1
#
_cell.length_a   1.000
_cell.length_b   1.000
_cell.length_c   1.000
_cell.angle_alpha   90.00
_cell.angle_beta   90.00
_cell.angle_gamma   90.00
#
_symmetry.space_group_name_H-M   'P 1'
#
loop_
_entity.id
_entity.type
_entity.pdbx_description
1 polymer ?
#
loop_
_entity_poly.entity_id
_entity_poly.type
_entity_poly.pdbx_seq_one_letter_code
_entity_poly.pdbx_strand_id
1 'polypeptide(L)'
;MPYYFMRDTPLRQFEEQMMTPPYCKSRSHQTFHKGFRYRAEDVDCIYCTKYSPGHSCRLTQCICLEERIEAGVLHLRHFLQERFFTECDPLFLDRLHLHFHQPCTLFFRNHAHWRRWLHWRNRHAKISKRNQAALFLFTAYDDIWHRVVWNMEDDSFDFSSIQLAGIQPELYSVYQAAKSISTGTCNITFADLASPELVTDEAFHLIICALLLARYGDVILMLEGETDHFNSERT
;
A
#
# COMPACT_ATOMS: atom_id res chain seq x y z
N MET A 1 10.00 35.62 10.81
CA MET A 1 11.34 35.86 11.38
C MET A 1 11.32 37.23 12.05
N PRO A 2 11.45 37.36 13.38
CA PRO A 2 11.51 38.67 14.00
C PRO A 2 12.76 39.43 13.54
N TYR A 3 12.59 40.70 13.22
CA TYR A 3 13.65 41.60 12.80
C TYR A 3 14.31 42.13 14.08
N TYR A 4 15.52 41.65 14.39
CA TYR A 4 16.29 42.19 15.50
C TYR A 4 16.85 43.55 15.06
N PHE A 5 16.57 44.59 15.83
CA PHE A 5 16.96 45.97 15.51
C PHE A 5 18.48 46.16 15.66
N MET A 6 19.13 45.42 16.56
CA MET A 6 20.53 45.62 16.95
C MET A 6 21.49 44.53 16.46
N ARG A 7 21.18 43.85 15.34
CA ARG A 7 21.91 42.65 14.84
C ARG A 7 23.44 42.78 14.78
N ASP A 8 23.94 43.94 14.42
CA ASP A 8 25.38 44.19 14.17
C ASP A 8 26.06 44.96 15.31
N THR A 9 25.43 45.01 16.50
CA THR A 9 25.99 45.70 17.67
C THR A 9 26.26 44.71 18.80
N PRO A 10 27.20 45.04 19.72
CA PRO A 10 27.44 44.22 20.90
C PRO A 10 26.24 44.11 21.86
N LEU A 11 25.18 44.93 21.65
CA LEU A 11 23.97 44.94 22.47
C LEU A 11 22.90 43.94 22.01
N ARG A 12 23.13 43.20 20.92
CA ARG A 12 22.19 42.21 20.39
C ARG A 12 21.70 41.21 21.44
N GLN A 13 22.58 40.73 22.31
CA GLN A 13 22.22 39.74 23.35
C GLN A 13 21.22 40.31 24.37
N PHE A 14 21.29 41.60 24.68
CA PHE A 14 20.32 42.26 25.55
C PHE A 14 18.95 42.38 24.87
N GLU A 15 18.91 42.69 23.58
CA GLU A 15 17.66 42.71 22.81
C GLU A 15 17.00 41.33 22.79
N GLU A 16 17.77 40.26 22.55
CA GLU A 16 17.29 38.88 22.58
C GLU A 16 16.72 38.50 23.97
N GLN A 17 17.37 38.92 25.06
CA GLN A 17 16.88 38.70 26.43
C GLN A 17 15.61 39.49 26.74
N MET A 18 15.50 40.75 26.30
CA MET A 18 14.30 41.57 26.53
C MET A 18 13.08 41.09 25.73
N MET A 19 13.30 40.47 24.57
CA MET A 19 12.24 39.90 23.74
C MET A 19 11.79 38.50 24.19
N THR A 20 12.55 37.85 25.07
CA THR A 20 12.23 36.52 25.58
C THR A 20 11.33 36.65 26.83
N PRO A 21 10.12 36.07 26.84
CA PRO A 21 9.24 36.16 28.00
C PRO A 21 9.92 35.60 29.26
N PRO A 22 9.74 36.23 30.44
CA PRO A 22 10.29 35.72 31.69
C PRO A 22 9.82 34.27 31.93
N TYR A 23 10.72 33.40 32.38
CA TYR A 23 10.55 31.95 32.55
C TYR A 23 10.50 31.09 31.26
N CYS A 24 10.68 31.68 30.08
CA CYS A 24 10.84 30.91 28.85
C CYS A 24 12.25 30.28 28.82
N LYS A 25 12.38 29.09 29.41
CA LYS A 25 13.61 28.29 29.25
C LYS A 25 13.82 28.01 27.77
N SER A 26 15.04 28.20 27.27
CA SER A 26 15.43 27.67 25.95
C SER A 26 15.00 26.21 25.91
N ARG A 27 14.22 25.81 24.91
CA ARG A 27 13.84 24.41 24.73
C ARG A 27 15.15 23.61 24.57
N SER A 28 15.67 23.07 25.67
CA SER A 28 16.67 22.02 25.63
C SER A 28 16.12 20.96 24.72
N HIS A 29 16.89 20.58 23.69
CA HIS A 29 16.60 19.53 22.72
C HIS A 29 15.44 18.66 23.18
N GLN A 30 14.27 18.83 22.58
CA GLN A 30 13.16 17.92 22.84
C GLN A 30 13.68 16.54 22.52
N THR A 31 13.85 15.71 23.55
CA THR A 31 13.96 14.28 23.37
C THR A 31 12.71 13.90 22.60
N PHE A 32 12.87 13.55 21.32
CA PHE A 32 11.77 13.01 20.52
C PHE A 32 11.28 11.78 21.29
N HIS A 33 10.15 11.92 22.00
CA HIS A 33 9.45 10.75 22.48
C HIS A 33 9.14 9.93 21.23
N LYS A 34 9.59 8.66 21.21
CA LYS A 34 9.16 7.70 20.19
C LYS A 34 7.66 7.86 20.02
N GLY A 35 7.22 8.05 18.77
CA GLY A 35 5.82 8.34 18.46
C GLY A 35 4.88 7.38 19.18
N PHE A 36 3.73 7.91 19.60
CA PHE A 36 2.64 7.09 20.13
C PHE A 36 2.37 5.92 19.17
N ARG A 37 2.31 4.69 19.69
CA ARG A 37 1.95 3.48 18.95
C ARG A 37 0.65 2.93 19.51
N TYR A 38 -0.29 2.61 18.64
CA TYR A 38 -1.57 2.02 19.04
C TYR A 38 -1.36 0.63 19.65
N ARG A 39 -2.02 0.36 20.78
CA ARG A 39 -2.10 -0.99 21.34
C ARG A 39 -3.39 -1.66 20.89
N ALA A 40 -3.45 -2.98 20.98
CA ALA A 40 -4.65 -3.75 20.67
C ALA A 40 -5.88 -3.27 21.47
N GLU A 41 -5.66 -2.87 22.72
CA GLU A 41 -6.69 -2.32 23.63
C GLU A 41 -7.29 -0.98 23.12
N ASP A 42 -6.49 -0.17 22.40
CA ASP A 42 -6.90 1.16 21.93
C ASP A 42 -7.76 1.10 20.65
N VAL A 43 -7.71 -0.04 19.94
CA VAL A 43 -8.27 -0.19 18.59
C VAL A 43 -9.40 -1.23 18.53
N ASP A 44 -9.98 -1.54 19.69
CA ASP A 44 -11.08 -2.49 19.79
C ASP A 44 -12.29 -2.04 18.99
N CYS A 45 -12.88 -2.98 18.26
CA CYS A 45 -13.99 -2.70 17.36
C CYS A 45 -15.24 -2.20 18.11
N ILE A 46 -15.35 -2.46 19.42
CA ILE A 46 -16.44 -1.97 20.29
C ILE A 46 -16.52 -0.44 20.26
N TYR A 47 -15.38 0.24 20.09
CA TYR A 47 -15.30 1.70 20.00
C TYR A 47 -15.57 2.24 18.59
N CYS A 48 -15.74 1.38 17.59
CA CYS A 48 -15.98 1.78 16.21
C CYS A 48 -17.43 2.26 16.02
N THR A 49 -17.62 3.40 15.35
CA THR A 49 -18.95 3.94 15.03
C THR A 49 -19.79 3.00 14.14
N LYS A 50 -19.15 2.08 13.42
CA LYS A 50 -19.80 1.09 12.55
C LYS A 50 -19.96 -0.28 13.21
N TYR A 51 -19.73 -0.38 14.51
CA TYR A 51 -19.92 -1.61 15.26
C TYR A 51 -21.41 -1.98 15.34
N SER A 52 -21.70 -3.28 15.22
CA SER A 52 -23.02 -3.84 15.47
C SER A 52 -22.88 -5.00 16.46
N PRO A 53 -23.76 -5.10 17.47
CA PRO A 53 -23.68 -6.18 18.45
C PRO A 53 -23.67 -7.56 17.75
N GLY A 54 -22.68 -8.39 18.06
CA GLY A 54 -22.54 -9.75 17.52
C GLY A 54 -21.66 -9.91 16.28
N HIS A 55 -21.25 -8.83 15.61
CA HIS A 55 -20.32 -8.89 14.46
C HIS A 55 -19.27 -7.78 14.48
N SER A 56 -18.03 -8.11 14.12
CA SER A 56 -16.99 -7.11 13.86
C SER A 56 -17.41 -6.18 12.72
N CYS A 57 -16.95 -4.92 12.76
CA CYS A 57 -17.23 -3.97 11.67
C CYS A 57 -16.61 -4.47 10.36
N ARG A 58 -17.24 -4.11 9.23
CA ARG A 58 -16.70 -4.41 7.90
C ARG A 58 -15.39 -3.63 7.70
N LEU A 59 -14.31 -4.33 7.36
CA LEU A 59 -12.97 -3.75 7.17
C LEU A 59 -12.97 -2.66 6.10
N THR A 60 -13.77 -2.82 5.05
CA THR A 60 -13.95 -1.81 4.00
C THR A 60 -14.56 -0.48 4.45
N GLN A 61 -15.29 -0.48 5.58
CA GLN A 61 -15.97 0.69 6.14
C GLN A 61 -15.36 1.13 7.47
N CYS A 62 -14.30 0.45 7.92
CA CYS A 62 -13.63 0.72 9.18
C CYS A 62 -12.80 2.00 9.06
N ILE A 63 -13.08 2.97 9.94
CA ILE A 63 -12.34 4.24 9.98
C ILE A 63 -10.95 4.02 10.59
N CYS A 64 -10.86 3.16 11.62
CA CYS A 64 -9.61 2.86 12.33
C CYS A 64 -8.80 1.70 11.70
N LEU A 65 -8.85 1.54 10.38
CA LEU A 65 -8.24 0.38 9.73
C LEU A 65 -6.71 0.40 9.83
N GLU A 66 -6.11 1.57 9.68
CA GLU A 66 -4.66 1.79 9.73
C GLU A 66 -4.10 1.53 11.12
N GLU A 67 -4.75 2.10 12.14
CA GLU A 67 -4.42 1.96 13.55
C GLU A 67 -4.50 0.50 14.00
N ARG A 68 -5.49 -0.25 13.49
CA ARG A 68 -5.64 -1.69 13.78
C ARG A 68 -4.55 -2.55 13.15
N ILE A 69 -3.99 -2.13 12.02
CA ILE A 69 -2.83 -2.80 11.41
C ILE A 69 -1.57 -2.44 12.21
N GLU A 70 -1.38 -1.17 12.57
CA GLU A 70 -0.24 -0.72 13.38
C GLU A 70 -0.20 -1.42 14.75
N ALA A 71 -1.36 -1.57 15.40
CA ALA A 71 -1.49 -2.31 16.66
C ALA A 71 -1.29 -3.82 16.52
N GLY A 72 -1.11 -4.33 15.29
CA GLY A 72 -0.92 -5.76 15.01
C GLY A 72 -2.16 -6.62 15.20
N VAL A 73 -3.35 -6.03 15.31
CA VAL A 73 -4.62 -6.76 15.49
C VAL A 73 -5.09 -7.38 14.17
N LEU A 74 -4.87 -6.67 13.06
CA LEU A 74 -5.24 -7.13 11.73
C LEU A 74 -4.02 -7.67 10.98
N HIS A 75 -4.07 -8.96 10.68
CA HIS A 75 -3.18 -9.64 9.72
C HIS A 75 -3.85 -9.89 8.37
N LEU A 76 -3.03 -10.20 7.35
CA LEU A 76 -3.45 -10.48 5.98
C LEU A 76 -4.63 -11.47 5.86
N ARG A 77 -4.63 -12.54 6.66
CA ARG A 77 -5.72 -13.53 6.69
C ARG A 77 -7.11 -12.91 6.86
N HIS A 78 -7.22 -11.86 7.67
CA HIS A 78 -8.51 -11.21 7.93
C HIS A 78 -9.02 -10.44 6.70
N PHE A 79 -8.13 -9.92 5.86
CA PHE A 79 -8.48 -9.25 4.61
C PHE A 79 -8.93 -10.23 3.53
N LEU A 80 -8.35 -11.43 3.51
CA LEU A 80 -8.70 -12.50 2.57
C LEU A 80 -10.06 -13.13 2.93
N GLN A 81 -10.34 -13.29 4.22
CA GLN A 81 -11.59 -13.88 4.75
C GLN A 81 -12.86 -13.13 4.36
N GLU A 82 -12.80 -11.81 4.16
CA GLU A 82 -13.99 -10.97 3.97
C GLU A 82 -14.64 -11.05 2.58
N ARG A 83 -14.04 -11.76 1.60
CA ARG A 83 -14.67 -12.00 0.29
C ARG A 83 -14.38 -13.33 -0.35
N PHE A 84 -13.14 -13.81 -0.29
CA PHE A 84 -12.76 -14.97 -1.09
C PHE A 84 -13.44 -16.25 -0.58
N PHE A 85 -13.74 -16.34 0.71
CA PHE A 85 -14.21 -17.57 1.33
C PHE A 85 -15.69 -17.89 1.11
N THR A 86 -16.49 -16.96 0.60
CA THR A 86 -17.95 -17.18 0.44
C THR A 86 -18.36 -17.61 -0.97
N GLU A 87 -17.56 -17.28 -2.00
CA GLU A 87 -17.97 -17.40 -3.42
C GLU A 87 -16.91 -18.03 -4.35
N CYS A 88 -15.73 -18.43 -3.84
CA CYS A 88 -14.65 -18.92 -4.70
C CYS A 88 -14.59 -20.43 -4.86
N ASP A 89 -14.00 -20.85 -5.98
CA ASP A 89 -13.66 -22.25 -6.30
C ASP A 89 -12.77 -22.88 -5.20
N PRO A 90 -13.07 -24.10 -4.72
CA PRO A 90 -12.20 -24.82 -3.79
C PRO A 90 -10.73 -24.85 -4.20
N LEU A 91 -10.44 -25.02 -5.49
CA LEU A 91 -9.05 -25.06 -5.99
C LEU A 91 -8.32 -23.72 -5.80
N PHE A 92 -9.05 -22.60 -5.97
CA PHE A 92 -8.51 -21.27 -5.72
C PHE A 92 -8.26 -21.07 -4.21
N LEU A 93 -9.15 -21.54 -3.35
CA LEU A 93 -9.00 -21.43 -1.90
C LEU A 93 -7.80 -22.23 -1.39
N ASP A 94 -7.61 -23.45 -1.88
CA ASP A 94 -6.44 -24.28 -1.52
C ASP A 94 -5.13 -23.59 -1.90
N ARG A 95 -5.07 -23.01 -3.12
CA ARG A 95 -3.92 -22.25 -3.60
C ARG A 95 -3.67 -20.99 -2.77
N LEU A 96 -4.74 -20.27 -2.42
CA LEU A 96 -4.67 -19.08 -1.58
C LEU A 96 -4.15 -19.43 -0.18
N HIS A 97 -4.63 -20.53 0.41
CA HIS A 97 -4.12 -21.02 1.68
C HIS A 97 -2.64 -21.38 1.59
N LEU A 98 -2.21 -22.09 0.55
CA LEU A 98 -0.81 -22.50 0.39
C LEU A 98 0.15 -21.29 0.37
N HIS A 99 -0.19 -20.24 -0.38
CA HIS A 99 0.69 -19.08 -0.58
C HIS A 99 0.59 -18.02 0.54
N PHE A 100 -0.56 -17.90 1.20
CA PHE A 100 -0.81 -16.85 2.20
C PHE A 100 -0.90 -17.36 3.65
N HIS A 101 -0.52 -18.62 3.93
CA HIS A 101 -0.47 -19.15 5.29
C HIS A 101 0.66 -18.56 6.14
N GLN A 102 1.75 -18.12 5.52
CA GLN A 102 2.90 -17.57 6.24
C GLN A 102 2.72 -16.07 6.57
N PRO A 103 3.19 -15.62 7.75
CA PRO A 103 3.04 -14.23 8.19
C PRO A 103 3.86 -13.22 7.39
N CYS A 104 4.86 -13.67 6.60
CA CYS A 104 5.73 -12.81 5.81
C CYS A 104 5.39 -12.95 4.33
N THR A 105 4.40 -12.19 3.88
CA THR A 105 4.05 -12.11 2.46
C THR A 105 4.58 -10.79 1.94
N LEU A 106 5.71 -10.86 1.22
CA LEU A 106 6.27 -9.69 0.54
C LEU A 106 5.25 -9.22 -0.48
N PHE A 107 4.74 -8.00 -0.37
CA PHE A 107 3.81 -7.47 -1.37
C PHE A 107 4.55 -7.28 -2.69
N PHE A 108 5.77 -6.74 -2.62
CA PHE A 108 6.55 -6.47 -3.80
C PHE A 108 7.43 -7.66 -4.15
N ARG A 109 7.37 -8.06 -5.42
CA ARG A 109 8.30 -9.01 -6.04
C ARG A 109 9.76 -8.76 -5.66
N ASN A 110 10.22 -7.51 -5.77
CA ASN A 110 11.58 -7.09 -5.48
C ASN A 110 11.65 -5.58 -5.19
N HIS A 111 12.81 -5.10 -4.75
CA HIS A 111 13.02 -3.67 -4.48
C HIS A 111 12.83 -2.80 -5.72
N ALA A 112 13.21 -3.30 -6.90
CA ALA A 112 13.10 -2.57 -8.16
C ALA A 112 11.62 -2.29 -8.50
N HIS A 113 10.76 -3.29 -8.27
CA HIS A 113 9.32 -3.17 -8.40
C HIS A 113 8.77 -2.11 -7.43
N TRP A 114 9.12 -2.17 -6.14
CA TRP A 114 8.73 -1.15 -5.16
C TRP A 114 9.13 0.27 -5.62
N ARG A 115 10.40 0.47 -5.98
CA ARG A 115 10.92 1.77 -6.42
C ARG A 115 10.19 2.29 -7.65
N ARG A 116 9.91 1.42 -8.62
CA ARG A 116 9.19 1.78 -9.85
C ARG A 116 7.76 2.18 -9.53
N TRP A 117 7.05 1.34 -8.77
CA TRP A 117 5.67 1.63 -8.36
C TRP A 117 5.56 2.95 -7.60
N LEU A 118 6.43 3.16 -6.60
CA LEU A 118 6.44 4.38 -5.79
C LEU A 118 6.77 5.62 -6.63
N HIS A 119 7.71 5.52 -7.56
CA HIS A 119 8.05 6.62 -8.47
C HIS A 119 6.84 7.09 -9.29
N TRP A 120 6.13 6.15 -9.91
CA TRP A 120 4.97 6.48 -10.76
C TRP A 120 3.74 6.87 -9.95
N ARG A 121 3.51 6.25 -8.79
CA ARG A 121 2.45 6.65 -7.87
C ARG A 121 2.64 8.10 -7.39
N ASN A 122 3.86 8.49 -7.02
CA ASN A 122 4.15 9.85 -6.57
C ASN A 122 4.04 10.89 -7.68
N ARG A 123 4.22 10.47 -8.95
CA ARG A 123 4.04 11.35 -10.11
C ARG A 123 2.56 11.66 -10.37
N HIS A 124 1.67 10.70 -10.11
CA HIS A 124 0.23 10.84 -10.35
C HIS A 124 -0.53 10.95 -9.03
N ALA A 125 -0.63 12.17 -8.49
CA ALA A 125 -1.25 12.42 -7.18
C ALA A 125 -2.75 12.09 -7.08
N LYS A 126 -3.45 11.86 -8.20
CA LYS A 126 -4.91 11.64 -8.24
C LYS A 126 -5.33 10.25 -8.74
N ILE A 127 -4.38 9.32 -8.86
CA ILE A 127 -4.68 7.98 -9.37
C ILE A 127 -5.64 7.24 -8.42
N SER A 128 -6.69 6.63 -8.96
CA SER A 128 -7.71 5.87 -8.24
C SER A 128 -7.11 4.59 -7.64
N LYS A 129 -7.70 4.08 -6.55
CA LYS A 129 -7.23 2.83 -5.90
C LYS A 129 -7.15 1.65 -6.87
N ARG A 130 -8.09 1.56 -7.82
CA ARG A 130 -8.11 0.53 -8.85
C ARG A 130 -6.93 0.66 -9.80
N ASN A 131 -6.64 1.88 -10.24
CA ASN A 131 -5.53 2.14 -11.13
C ASN A 131 -4.17 2.05 -10.42
N GLN A 132 -4.10 2.34 -9.13
CA GLN A 132 -2.91 2.06 -8.30
C GLN A 132 -2.60 0.57 -8.25
N ALA A 133 -3.62 -0.27 -8.11
CA ALA A 133 -3.48 -1.72 -8.14
C ALA A 133 -3.11 -2.25 -9.54
N ALA A 134 -3.67 -1.68 -10.60
CA ALA A 134 -3.25 -2.01 -11.96
C ALA A 134 -1.80 -1.58 -12.22
N LEU A 135 -1.42 -0.38 -11.78
CA LEU A 135 -0.05 0.13 -11.84
C LEU A 135 0.91 -0.82 -11.13
N PHE A 136 0.55 -1.30 -9.93
CA PHE A 136 1.33 -2.30 -9.19
C PHE A 136 1.62 -3.55 -10.04
N LEU A 137 0.62 -4.13 -10.69
CA LEU A 137 0.84 -5.29 -11.56
C LEU A 137 1.70 -4.97 -12.78
N PHE A 138 1.48 -3.82 -13.42
CA PHE A 138 2.28 -3.42 -14.58
C PHE A 138 3.74 -3.17 -14.20
N THR A 139 4.01 -2.61 -13.02
CA THR A 139 5.37 -2.34 -12.57
C THR A 139 6.12 -3.57 -12.09
N ALA A 140 5.45 -4.71 -11.89
CA ALA A 140 6.07 -5.96 -11.43
C ALA A 140 6.92 -6.65 -12.52
N TYR A 141 6.60 -6.41 -13.80
CA TYR A 141 7.27 -7.02 -14.95
C TYR A 141 7.70 -5.95 -15.95
N ASP A 142 9.00 -5.92 -16.24
CA ASP A 142 9.61 -4.92 -17.13
C ASP A 142 9.00 -4.97 -18.54
N ASP A 143 8.80 -6.17 -19.08
CA ASP A 143 8.24 -6.40 -20.41
C ASP A 143 6.83 -5.83 -20.58
N ILE A 144 6.01 -5.92 -19.52
CA ILE A 144 4.67 -5.32 -19.52
C ILE A 144 4.79 -3.82 -19.35
N TRP A 145 5.59 -3.38 -18.37
CA TRP A 145 5.77 -1.97 -18.05
C TRP A 145 6.21 -1.13 -19.26
N HIS A 146 7.20 -1.60 -20.02
CA HIS A 146 7.73 -0.89 -21.19
C HIS A 146 6.68 -0.63 -22.28
N ARG A 147 5.62 -1.44 -22.32
CA ARG A 147 4.52 -1.32 -23.29
C ARG A 147 3.40 -0.42 -22.78
N VAL A 148 3.19 -0.37 -21.47
CA VAL A 148 2.07 0.35 -20.85
C VAL A 148 2.45 1.78 -20.47
N VAL A 149 3.72 2.06 -20.15
CA VAL A 149 4.18 3.35 -19.60
C VAL A 149 3.77 4.56 -20.44
N TRP A 150 3.76 4.42 -21.77
CA TRP A 150 3.43 5.52 -22.69
C TRP A 150 1.93 5.73 -22.89
N ASN A 151 1.11 4.78 -22.45
CA ASN A 151 -0.35 4.78 -22.62
C ASN A 151 -1.07 5.07 -21.28
N MET A 152 -0.35 5.64 -20.32
CA MET A 152 -0.89 6.06 -19.04
C MET A 152 -1.21 7.56 -19.06
N GLU A 153 -2.48 7.87 -18.86
CA GLU A 153 -2.99 9.21 -18.56
C GLU A 153 -3.10 9.39 -17.03
N ASP A 154 -3.51 10.58 -16.57
CA ASP A 154 -3.46 10.95 -15.14
C ASP A 154 -4.18 9.98 -14.19
N ASP A 155 -5.26 9.34 -14.64
CA ASP A 155 -5.98 8.30 -13.90
C ASP A 155 -6.54 7.20 -14.82
N SER A 156 -6.01 7.04 -16.03
CA SER A 156 -6.53 6.06 -16.98
C SER A 156 -5.40 5.39 -17.75
N PHE A 157 -5.64 4.15 -18.15
CA PHE A 157 -4.78 3.42 -19.07
C PHE A 157 -5.53 3.27 -20.39
N ASP A 158 -4.94 3.73 -21.49
CA ASP A 158 -5.48 3.47 -22.81
C ASP A 158 -5.11 2.06 -23.26
N PHE A 159 -6.03 1.11 -23.03
CA PHE A 159 -5.86 -0.28 -23.44
C PHE A 159 -5.97 -0.52 -24.94
N SER A 160 -6.44 0.45 -25.71
CA SER A 160 -6.64 0.30 -27.16
C SER A 160 -5.34 0.48 -27.94
N SER A 161 -4.41 1.28 -27.42
CA SER A 161 -3.10 1.54 -28.03
C SER A 161 -2.00 0.54 -27.64
N ILE A 162 -2.25 -0.33 -26.65
CA ILE A 162 -1.26 -1.29 -26.16
C ILE A 162 -1.13 -2.50 -27.11
N GLN A 163 0.05 -2.69 -27.69
CA GLN A 163 0.39 -3.86 -28.50
C GLN A 163 0.98 -4.99 -27.65
N LEU A 164 0.29 -6.12 -27.59
CA LEU A 164 0.69 -7.32 -26.84
C LEU A 164 1.45 -8.36 -27.68
N ALA A 165 1.85 -8.01 -28.91
CA ALA A 165 2.55 -8.94 -29.79
C ALA A 165 3.88 -9.42 -29.16
N GLY A 166 4.09 -10.73 -29.14
CA GLY A 166 5.32 -11.36 -28.60
C GLY A 166 5.44 -11.38 -27.09
N ILE A 167 4.34 -11.19 -26.33
CA ILE A 167 4.35 -11.35 -24.87
C ILE A 167 4.31 -12.84 -24.50
N GLN A 168 5.04 -13.21 -23.44
CA GLN A 168 4.98 -14.55 -22.88
C GLN A 168 3.57 -14.88 -22.37
N PRO A 169 3.05 -16.11 -22.60
CA PRO A 169 1.70 -16.48 -22.16
C PRO A 169 1.40 -16.19 -20.68
N GLU A 170 2.39 -16.39 -19.81
CA GLU A 170 2.28 -16.11 -18.36
C GLU A 170 2.02 -14.62 -18.06
N LEU A 171 2.69 -13.73 -18.78
CA LEU A 171 2.56 -12.27 -18.63
C LEU A 171 1.24 -11.75 -19.20
N TYR A 172 0.66 -12.47 -20.16
CA TYR A 172 -0.66 -12.16 -20.70
C TYR A 172 -1.74 -12.27 -19.61
N SER A 173 -1.66 -13.29 -18.76
CA SER A 173 -2.55 -13.43 -17.60
C SER A 173 -2.40 -12.25 -16.63
N VAL A 174 -1.18 -11.82 -16.31
CA VAL A 174 -0.97 -10.66 -15.43
C VAL A 174 -1.54 -9.38 -16.06
N TYR A 175 -1.34 -9.17 -17.36
CA TYR A 175 -1.89 -8.02 -18.08
C TYR A 175 -3.43 -8.02 -18.05
N GLN A 176 -4.07 -9.16 -18.33
CA GLN A 176 -5.52 -9.28 -18.28
C GLN A 176 -6.07 -9.04 -16.86
N ALA A 177 -5.32 -9.40 -15.81
CA ALA A 177 -5.66 -9.14 -14.41
C ALA A 177 -5.57 -7.65 -14.08
N ALA A 178 -4.52 -6.98 -14.54
CA ALA A 178 -4.37 -5.54 -14.35
C ALA A 178 -5.47 -4.76 -15.10
N LYS A 179 -5.77 -5.18 -16.33
CA LYS A 179 -6.85 -4.63 -17.13
C LYS A 179 -8.19 -4.81 -16.40
N SER A 180 -8.54 -6.02 -15.96
CA SER A 180 -9.80 -6.28 -15.24
C SER A 180 -9.95 -5.43 -13.97
N ILE A 181 -8.88 -5.24 -13.21
CA ILE A 181 -8.88 -4.40 -12.00
C ILE A 181 -9.13 -2.93 -12.34
N SER A 182 -8.46 -2.39 -13.36
CA SER A 182 -8.60 -0.98 -13.76
C SER A 182 -9.97 -0.65 -14.35
N THR A 183 -10.48 -1.46 -15.28
CA THR A 183 -11.76 -1.24 -15.97
C THR A 183 -12.95 -1.71 -15.14
N GLY A 184 -12.73 -2.53 -14.11
CA GLY A 184 -13.78 -3.21 -13.36
C GLY A 184 -14.50 -4.30 -14.17
N THR A 185 -13.89 -4.80 -15.25
CA THR A 185 -14.45 -5.88 -16.08
C THR A 185 -13.93 -7.25 -15.63
N CYS A 186 -14.65 -8.33 -15.90
CA CYS A 186 -14.22 -9.69 -15.56
C CYS A 186 -13.44 -10.35 -16.72
N ASN A 187 -12.21 -9.90 -16.97
CA ASN A 187 -11.38 -10.50 -18.04
C ASN A 187 -10.67 -11.79 -17.61
N ILE A 188 -10.59 -12.06 -16.29
CA ILE A 188 -9.99 -13.26 -15.71
C ILE A 188 -10.96 -13.83 -14.69
N THR A 189 -11.13 -15.15 -14.73
CA THR A 189 -11.99 -15.89 -13.80
C THR A 189 -11.19 -16.48 -12.63
N PHE A 190 -11.86 -16.86 -11.55
CA PHE A 190 -11.21 -17.57 -10.44
C PHE A 190 -10.64 -18.92 -10.86
N ALA A 191 -11.24 -19.57 -11.86
CA ALA A 191 -10.73 -20.83 -12.42
C ALA A 191 -9.36 -20.63 -13.11
N ASP A 192 -9.20 -19.52 -13.85
CA ASP A 192 -7.92 -19.18 -14.48
C ASP A 192 -6.83 -18.92 -13.43
N LEU A 193 -7.18 -18.25 -12.32
CA LEU A 193 -6.28 -18.01 -11.20
C LEU A 193 -5.95 -19.27 -10.39
N ALA A 194 -6.86 -20.26 -10.37
CA ALA A 194 -6.61 -21.54 -9.71
C ALA A 194 -5.59 -22.39 -10.47
N SER A 195 -5.47 -22.22 -11.80
CA SER A 195 -4.56 -23.00 -12.64
C SER A 195 -3.10 -22.50 -12.53
N PRO A 196 -2.15 -23.34 -12.07
CA PRO A 196 -0.74 -22.98 -12.03
C PRO A 196 -0.08 -22.92 -13.42
N GLU A 197 -0.69 -23.55 -14.44
CA GLU A 197 -0.19 -23.54 -15.82
C GLU A 197 -0.43 -22.19 -16.50
N LEU A 198 -1.54 -21.52 -16.16
CA LEU A 198 -1.92 -20.22 -16.72
C LEU A 198 -1.33 -19.05 -15.92
N VAL A 199 -1.24 -19.23 -14.61
CA VAL A 199 -0.78 -18.20 -13.67
C VAL A 199 0.24 -18.85 -12.75
N THR A 200 1.50 -18.44 -12.87
CA THR A 200 2.57 -18.91 -11.98
C THR A 200 2.29 -18.50 -10.53
N ASP A 201 2.91 -19.18 -9.57
CA ASP A 201 2.70 -18.88 -8.15
C ASP A 201 3.08 -17.45 -7.77
N GLU A 202 4.15 -16.93 -8.38
CA GLU A 202 4.58 -15.54 -8.23
C GLU A 202 3.54 -14.57 -8.79
N ALA A 203 3.02 -14.82 -9.99
CA ALA A 203 1.99 -14.01 -10.60
C ALA A 203 0.67 -14.05 -9.80
N PHE A 204 0.30 -15.23 -9.30
CA PHE A 204 -0.87 -15.42 -8.45
C PHE A 204 -0.77 -14.55 -7.20
N HIS A 205 0.36 -14.63 -6.50
CA HIS A 205 0.63 -13.83 -5.31
C HIS A 205 0.47 -12.33 -5.58
N LEU A 206 1.09 -11.82 -6.65
CA LEU A 206 1.00 -10.41 -7.05
C LEU A 206 -0.44 -10.00 -7.40
N ILE A 207 -1.20 -10.86 -8.09
CA ILE A 207 -2.60 -10.59 -8.43
C ILE A 207 -3.45 -10.47 -7.17
N ILE A 208 -3.27 -11.35 -6.17
CA ILE A 208 -3.98 -11.25 -4.90
C ILE A 208 -3.60 -9.95 -4.16
N CYS A 209 -2.31 -9.61 -4.10
CA CYS A 209 -1.85 -8.34 -3.53
C CYS A 209 -2.49 -7.13 -4.22
N ALA A 210 -2.60 -7.15 -5.56
CA ALA A 210 -3.25 -6.09 -6.32
C ALA A 210 -4.75 -6.00 -6.04
N LEU A 211 -5.46 -7.13 -5.97
CA LEU A 211 -6.89 -7.16 -5.63
C LEU A 211 -7.16 -6.60 -4.25
N LEU A 212 -6.30 -6.92 -3.29
CA LEU A 212 -6.32 -6.33 -1.96
C LEU A 212 -6.14 -4.81 -2.06
N LEU A 213 -5.07 -4.34 -2.73
CA LEU A 213 -4.74 -2.93 -2.88
C LEU A 213 -5.88 -2.14 -3.55
N ALA A 214 -6.53 -2.71 -4.56
CA ALA A 214 -7.69 -2.09 -5.23
C ALA A 214 -8.87 -1.85 -4.26
N ARG A 215 -9.01 -2.70 -3.24
CA ARG A 215 -10.14 -2.67 -2.29
C ARG A 215 -9.86 -1.81 -1.07
N TYR A 216 -8.76 -2.06 -0.36
CA TYR A 216 -8.47 -1.34 0.89
C TYR A 216 -7.49 -0.18 0.70
N GLY A 217 -6.74 -0.15 -0.40
CA GLY A 217 -5.76 0.89 -0.71
C GLY A 217 -4.39 0.64 -0.08
N ASP A 218 -3.64 1.73 0.10
CA ASP A 218 -2.25 1.70 0.58
C ASP A 218 -2.08 1.16 2.00
N VAL A 219 -3.16 1.17 2.79
CA VAL A 219 -3.22 0.67 4.17
C VAL A 219 -2.74 -0.78 4.28
N ILE A 220 -2.91 -1.57 3.21
CA ILE A 220 -2.51 -2.98 3.20
C ILE A 220 -0.99 -3.13 3.13
N LEU A 221 -0.29 -2.17 2.54
CA LEU A 221 1.17 -2.20 2.44
C LEU A 221 1.83 -2.11 3.83
N MET A 222 1.13 -1.60 4.84
CA MET A 222 1.61 -1.60 6.23
C MET A 222 1.68 -3.01 6.84
N LEU A 223 0.99 -4.00 6.24
CA LEU A 223 1.07 -5.40 6.67
C LEU A 223 2.42 -6.05 6.35
N GLU A 224 3.20 -5.47 5.41
CA GLU A 224 4.56 -5.94 5.09
C GLU A 224 5.54 -5.72 6.28
N GLY A 225 5.06 -5.04 7.33
CA GLY A 225 5.84 -4.63 8.49
C GLY A 225 6.86 -3.57 8.11
N GLU A 226 7.35 -2.82 9.10
CA GLU A 226 8.67 -2.18 9.02
C GLU A 226 9.74 -3.29 8.91
N THR A 227 9.73 -4.07 7.83
CA THR A 227 10.88 -4.90 7.50
C THR A 227 11.92 -3.94 6.95
N ASP A 228 12.87 -3.61 7.82
CA ASP A 228 14.19 -3.03 7.56
C ASP A 228 14.98 -3.87 6.53
N HIS A 229 14.44 -4.10 5.34
CA HIS A 229 15.05 -4.92 4.29
C HIS A 229 15.54 -4.12 3.08
N PHE A 230 15.38 -2.80 3.06
CA PHE A 230 15.92 -1.95 1.99
C PHE A 230 16.75 -0.74 2.45
N ASN A 231 17.01 -0.59 3.76
CA ASN A 231 17.92 0.45 4.29
C ASN A 231 19.41 0.03 4.34
N SER A 232 19.78 -1.16 3.82
CA SER A 232 21.18 -1.62 3.83
C SER A 232 22.07 -1.05 2.71
N GLU A 233 21.54 -0.24 1.77
CA GLU A 233 22.35 0.38 0.70
C GLU A 233 22.35 1.91 0.78
N ARG A 234 22.43 2.44 2.00
CA ARG A 234 22.75 3.86 2.23
C ARG A 234 23.86 3.99 3.29
N THR A 235 25.00 3.36 3.02
CA THR A 235 26.31 3.68 3.60
C THR A 235 27.36 3.68 2.51
#